data_AF-A0A655EYV4-F1
#
_entry.id   AF-A0A655EYV4-F1
#
_cell.length_a   1.000
_cell.length_b   1.000
_cell.length_c   1.000
_cell.angle_alpha   90.00
_cell.angle_beta   90.00
_cell.angle_gamma   90.00
#
_symmetry.space_group_name_H-M   'P 1'
#
loop_
_entity.id
_entity.type
_entity.pdbx_description
1 polymer ?
#
loop_
_entity_poly.entity_id
_entity_poly.type
_entity_poly.pdbx_seq_one_letter_code
_entity_poly.pdbx_strand_id
1 'polypeptide(L)' 'MTPLNSAIGYEEAAAVAKQALKERKTIRQTVIDRGLIGDRLSIEDLDRRLDVLAMAKAEQLDSDRL' A
#
# COMPACT_ATOMS: atom_id res chain seq x y z
N MET A 1 3.66 -1.28 1.94
CA MET A 1 2.45 -1.92 2.53
C MET A 1 1.84 -1.11 3.65
N THR A 2 2.66 -0.50 4.52
CA THR A 2 2.23 0.48 5.54
C THR A 2 1.21 1.53 5.08
N PRO A 3 1.29 2.13 3.87
CA PRO A 3 0.30 3.11 3.43
C PRO A 3 -1.08 2.51 3.12
N LEU A 4 -1.20 1.19 2.98
CA LEU A 4 -2.49 0.53 2.76
C LEU A 4 -3.17 0.14 4.08
N ASN A 5 -2.45 0.09 5.20
CA ASN A 5 -2.99 -0.33 6.50
C ASN A 5 -4.19 0.51 6.94
N SER A 6 -4.19 1.81 6.64
CA SER A 6 -5.31 2.69 7.00
C SER A 6 -6.55 2.52 6.12
N ALA A 7 -6.43 1.88 4.96
CA ALA A 7 -7.54 1.62 4.05
C ALA A 7 -8.11 0.20 4.20
N ILE A 8 -7.24 -0.81 4.31
CA ILE A 8 -7.64 -2.24 4.31
C ILE A 8 -7.31 -2.97 5.62
N GLY A 9 -6.66 -2.31 6.58
CA GLY A 9 -6.24 -2.92 7.84
C GLY A 9 -4.88 -3.62 7.73
N TYR A 10 -4.23 -3.82 8.88
CA TYR A 10 -2.90 -4.43 8.97
C TYR A 10 -2.88 -5.88 8.50
N GLU A 11 -3.85 -6.69 8.94
CA GLU A 11 -3.89 -8.13 8.61
C GLU A 11 -4.10 -8.37 7.11
N GLU A 12 -5.02 -7.64 6.48
CA GLU A 12 -5.29 -7.76 5.05
C GLU A 12 -4.11 -7.25 4.22
N ALA A 13 -3.48 -6.14 4.63
CA ALA A 13 -2.27 -5.64 3.96
C ALA A 13 -1.11 -6.65 4.04
N ALA A 14 -0.96 -7.36 5.17
CA ALA A 14 0.02 -8.43 5.30
C ALA A 14 -0.32 -9.64 4.40
N ALA A 15 -1.60 -10.00 4.28
CA ALA A 15 -2.05 -11.06 3.37
C ALA A 15 -1.76 -10.72 1.90
N VAL A 16 -2.06 -9.48 1.48
CA VAL A 16 -1.73 -8.95 0.14
C VAL A 16 -0.24 -9.09 -0.15
N ALA A 17 0.62 -8.68 0.80
CA ALA A 17 2.07 -8.75 0.61
C ALA A 17 2.57 -10.19 0.41
N LYS A 18 2.10 -11.11 1.27
CA LYS A 18 2.45 -12.53 1.20
C LYS A 18 2.00 -13.16 -0.11
N GLN A 19 0.78 -12.86 -0.56
CA GLN A 19 0.25 -13.37 -1.81
C GLN A 19 1.01 -12.83 -3.02
N ALA A 20 1.28 -11.51 -3.06
CA ALA A 20 2.04 -10.88 -4.14
C ALA A 20 3.42 -11.53 -4.33
N LEU A 21 4.13 -11.79 -3.22
CA LEU A 21 5.42 -12.48 -3.23
C LEU A 21 5.30 -13.94 -3.72
N LYS A 22 4.31 -14.67 -3.21
CA LYS A 22 4.07 -16.08 -3.58
C LYS A 22 3.73 -16.23 -5.07
N GLU A 23 2.90 -15.34 -5.59
CA GLU A 23 2.38 -15.39 -6.96
C GLU A 23 3.22 -14.57 -7.96
N ARG A 24 4.30 -13.92 -7.49
CA ARG A 24 5.12 -12.99 -8.29
C ARG A 24 4.29 -11.91 -8.98
N LYS A 25 3.28 -11.40 -8.29
CA LYS A 25 2.41 -10.30 -8.73
C LYS A 25 2.83 -8.99 -8.07
N THR A 26 2.44 -7.87 -8.68
CA THR A 26 2.60 -6.56 -8.05
C THR A 26 1.60 -6.40 -6.90
N ILE A 27 1.92 -5.55 -5.93
CA ILE A 27 0.97 -5.22 -4.83
C ILE A 27 -0.35 -4.71 -5.41
N ARG A 28 -0.29 -3.81 -6.40
CA ARG A 28 -1.47 -3.26 -7.08
C ARG A 28 -2.38 -4.36 -7.61
N GLN A 29 -1.82 -5.30 -8.38
CA GLN A 29 -2.59 -6.38 -8.97
C GLN A 29 -3.22 -7.26 -7.88
N THR A 30 -2.46 -7.60 -6.84
CA THR A 30 -2.96 -8.43 -5.75
C THR A 30 -4.10 -7.76 -4.98
N VAL A 31 -4.09 -6.44 -4.79
CA VAL A 31 -5.20 -5.69 -4.17
C VAL A 31 -6.46 -5.77 -5.03
N ILE A 32 -6.32 -5.62 -6.35
CA ILE A 32 -7.43 -5.71 -7.31
C ILE A 32 -7.99 -7.14 -7.36
N ASP A 33 -7.13 -8.15 -7.47
CA ASP A 33 -7.50 -9.57 -7.52
C ASP A 33 -8.26 -10.02 -6.28
N ARG A 34 -7.95 -9.43 -5.11
CA ARG A 34 -8.64 -9.72 -3.84
C ARG A 34 -9.95 -8.96 -3.66
N GLY A 35 -10.35 -8.11 -4.62
CA GLY A 35 -11.60 -7.35 -4.55
C GLY A 35 -11.60 -6.27 -3.46
N LEU A 36 -10.43 -5.71 -3.14
CA LEU A 36 -10.28 -4.70 -2.08
C LEU A 36 -10.56 -3.27 -2.55
N ILE A 37 -10.88 -3.10 -3.84
CA ILE A 37 -11.31 -1.82 -4.41
C ILE A 37 -12.80 -1.60 -4.10
N GLY A 38 -13.12 -0.44 -3.55
CA GLY A 38 -14.48 -0.06 -3.20
C GLY A 38 -14.50 1.23 -2.39
N ASP A 39 -15.54 1.43 -1.59
CA ASP A 39 -15.79 2.70 -0.88
C ASP A 39 -14.62 3.17 0.01
N ARG A 40 -13.81 2.23 0.50
CA ARG A 40 -12.67 2.52 1.40
C ARG A 40 -11.33 2.67 0.68
N LEU A 41 -11.25 2.27 -0.59
CA LEU A 41 -10.02 2.30 -1.39
C LEU A 41 -10.37 2.35 -2.87
N SER A 42 -10.26 3.53 -3.48
CA SER A 42 -10.37 3.68 -4.93
C SER A 42 -9.10 3.21 -5.64
N ILE A 43 -9.18 3.01 -6.96
CA ILE A 43 -8.00 2.68 -7.79
C ILE A 43 -7.01 3.85 -7.76
N GLU A 44 -7.51 5.08 -7.84
CA GLU A 44 -6.71 6.29 -7.82
C GLU A 44 -5.99 6.46 -6.46
N ASP A 45 -6.67 6.15 -5.35
CA ASP A 45 -6.06 6.17 -4.02
C ASP A 45 -5.04 5.04 -3.84
N LEU A 46 -5.30 3.86 -4.40
CA LEU A 46 -4.33 2.76 -4.42
C LEU A 46 -3.05 3.20 -5.15
N ASP A 47 -3.19 3.76 -6.34
CA ASP A 47 -2.04 4.20 -7.14
C ASP A 47 -1.26 5.31 -6.44
N ARG A 48 -1.97 6.28 -5.83
CA ARG A 48 -1.34 7.34 -5.02
C ARG A 48 -0.57 6.79 -3.82
N ARG A 49 -1.13 5.80 -3.12
CA ARG A 49 -0.51 5.18 -1.93
C ARG A 49 0.67 4.26 -2.28
N LEU A 50 0.70 3.75 -3.50
CA LEU A 50 1.77 2.88 -4.02
C LEU A 50 2.86 3.65 -4.78
N ASP A 51 2.75 4.98 -4.89
CA ASP A 51 3.83 5.81 -5.44
C ASP A 51 5.06 5.76 -4.52
N VAL A 52 5.99 4.87 -4.89
CA VAL A 52 7.22 4.61 -4.13
C VAL A 52 8.18 5.80 -4.09
N LEU A 53 8.11 6.73 -5.05
CA LEU A 53 8.91 7.97 -5.04
C LEU A 53 8.42 8.92 -3.94
N ALA A 54 7.11 8.93 -3.66
CA ALA A 54 6.54 9.65 -2.53
C ALA A 54 6.84 8.95 -1.19
N MET A 55 6.84 7.61 -1.17
CA MET A 55 7.15 6.83 0.05
C MET A 55 8.60 6.97 0.51
N ALA A 56 9.57 7.07 -0.41
CA ALA A 56 10.99 7.20 -0.08
C ALA A 56 11.38 8.56 0.51
N LYS A 57 10.53 9.60 0.38
CA LYS A 57 10.78 10.94 0.96
C LYS A 57 10.31 11.09 2.41
N ALA A 58 9.67 10.09 2.99
CA ALA A 58 9.17 10.14 4.36
C ALA A 58 10.28 10.20 5.43
N GLU A 59 11.55 9.97 5.07
CA GLU A 59 12.70 10.02 5.98
C GLU A 59 13.26 11.44 6.20
N GLN A 60 12.78 12.45 5.46
CA GLN A 60 13.29 13.84 5.57
C GLN A 60 12.56 14.73 6.60
N LEU A 61 11.52 14.25 7.30
CA LEU A 61 10.75 15.07 8.25
C LEU A 61 11.14 14.93 9.73
N ASP A 62 12.12 14.07 10.05
CA ASP A 62 12.58 13.87 11.45
C ASP A 62 13.90 14.58 11.79
N SER A 63 14.45 15.44 10.91
CA SER A 63 15.72 16.15 11.17
C SER A 63 15.62 17.64 11.55
N ASP A 64 14.42 18.23 11.58
CA ASP A 64 14.23 19.65 11.97
C ASP A 64 13.68 19.83 13.40
N ARG A 65 14.11 18.98 14.34
CA ARG A 65 14.03 19.24 15.79
C ARG A 65 15.45 19.31 16.38
N LEU A 66 16.13 20.43 16.13
CA LEU A 66 17.22 20.94 16.96
C LEU A 66 16.91 22.39 17.33
#